data_AF-A0A356DYG4-F1
#
_entry.id   AF-A0A356DYG4-F1
#
_cell.length_a   1.000
_cell.length_b   1.000
_cell.length_c   1.000
_cell.angle_alpha   90.00
_cell.angle_beta   90.00
_cell.angle_gamma   90.00
#
_symmetry.space_group_name_H-M   'P 1'
#
loop_
_entity.id
_entity.type
_entity.pdbx_description
1 polymer ?
#
loop_
_entity_poly.entity_id
_entity_poly.type
_entity_poly.pdbx_seq_one_letter_code
_entity_poly.pdbx_strand_id
1 'polypeptide(L)'
;MQEATLTCPHCQHAGRHELLPFLDLNKHPKQKLAILTDSLFTVNCPSCAKQFTVLHELLVVDEKQHIGLLLAPQSEVRELDGDGIGRQGLQSYTLRLVSTAAGLKEKILLLDSNLDDRTIELCKLYLTMYLQKPDVQLYFAEYQTQTDKLLFSVLDGNGALEGSIECEDELYEQLLQTAQQFP
;
A
#
# COMPACT_ATOMS: atom_id res chain seq x y z
N MET A 1 -14.93 0.21 14.99
CA MET A 1 -15.04 1.19 13.90
C MET A 1 -14.96 2.58 14.51
N GLN A 2 -14.51 3.57 13.75
CA GLN A 2 -14.41 4.96 14.19
C GLN A 2 -15.42 5.80 13.43
N GLU A 3 -16.24 6.57 14.14
CA GLU A 3 -17.19 7.47 13.49
C GLU A 3 -16.48 8.75 13.03
N ALA A 4 -16.77 9.17 11.80
CA ALA A 4 -16.30 10.44 11.25
C ALA A 4 -17.43 11.15 10.49
N THR A 5 -17.46 12.48 10.56
CA THR A 5 -18.34 13.28 9.69
C THR A 5 -17.59 13.61 8.41
N LEU A 6 -18.11 13.16 7.27
CA LEU A 6 -17.50 13.38 5.96
C LEU A 6 -18.41 14.26 5.10
N THR A 7 -17.80 15.19 4.39
CA THR A 7 -18.51 16.08 3.46
C THR A 7 -18.34 15.57 2.04
N CYS A 8 -19.46 15.32 1.36
CA CYS A 8 -19.43 14.87 -0.04
C CYS A 8 -18.88 16.00 -0.95
N PRO A 9 -17.82 15.76 -1.73
CA PRO A 9 -17.25 16.79 -2.61
C PRO A 9 -18.16 17.17 -3.78
N HIS A 10 -19.17 16.34 -4.09
CA HIS A 10 -20.07 16.57 -5.23
C HIS A 10 -21.32 17.40 -4.90
N CYS A 11 -21.84 17.28 -3.67
CA CYS A 11 -23.10 17.93 -3.28
C CYS A 11 -23.02 18.66 -1.92
N GLN A 12 -21.86 18.63 -1.26
CA GLN A 12 -21.60 19.26 0.04
C GLN A 12 -22.46 18.74 1.20
N HIS A 13 -23.20 17.65 1.03
CA HIS A 13 -23.89 16.99 2.12
C HIS A 13 -22.89 16.40 3.11
N ALA A 14 -23.03 16.75 4.39
CA ALA A 14 -22.27 16.19 5.49
C ALA A 14 -23.02 14.99 6.08
N GLY A 15 -22.37 13.82 6.09
CA GLY A 15 -22.91 12.57 6.63
C GLY A 15 -21.99 11.96 7.67
N ARG A 16 -22.56 11.16 8.57
CA ARG A 16 -21.77 10.30 9.48
C ARG A 16 -21.42 9.00 8.76
N HIS A 17 -20.15 8.60 8.86
CA HIS A 17 -19.62 7.39 8.26
C HIS A 17 -18.78 6.62 9.28
N GLU A 18 -18.77 5.30 9.14
CA GLU A 18 -17.91 4.41 9.94
C GLU A 18 -16.65 4.07 9.15
N LEU A 19 -15.50 4.40 9.74
CA LEU A 19 -14.19 4.12 9.19
C LEU A 19 -13.56 2.94 9.95
N LEU A 20 -12.79 2.12 9.25
CA LEU A 20 -12.06 1.01 9.83
C LEU A 20 -10.65 1.48 10.23
N PRO A 21 -10.32 1.59 11.52
CA PRO A 21 -9.00 2.08 11.95
C PRO A 21 -7.94 0.97 12.02
N PHE A 22 -8.36 -0.30 12.01
CA PHE A 22 -7.48 -1.44 12.20
C PHE A 22 -7.98 -2.66 11.43
N LEU A 23 -7.07 -3.40 10.82
CA LEU A 23 -7.34 -4.60 10.06
C LEU A 23 -6.24 -5.64 10.25
N ASP A 24 -6.61 -6.87 10.60
CA ASP A 24 -5.72 -8.03 10.48
C ASP A 24 -6.05 -8.80 9.20
N LEU A 25 -5.08 -8.86 8.27
CA LEU A 25 -5.21 -9.47 6.95
C LEU A 25 -5.55 -10.96 7.02
N ASN A 26 -5.02 -11.68 8.01
CA ASN A 26 -5.23 -13.12 8.16
C ASN A 26 -6.65 -13.46 8.65
N LYS A 27 -7.25 -12.57 9.44
CA LYS A 27 -8.59 -12.77 10.02
C LYS A 27 -9.71 -12.21 9.13
N HIS A 28 -9.39 -11.30 8.21
CA HIS A 28 -10.38 -10.49 7.50
C HIS A 28 -10.11 -10.43 5.97
N PRO A 29 -10.21 -11.58 5.26
CA PRO A 29 -9.89 -11.65 3.83
C PRO A 29 -10.81 -10.79 2.95
N LYS A 30 -12.06 -10.55 3.38
CA LYS A 30 -13.00 -9.67 2.64
C LYS A 30 -12.55 -8.22 2.64
N GLN A 31 -12.08 -7.73 3.79
CA GLN A 31 -11.59 -6.37 3.94
C GLN A 31 -10.23 -6.19 3.26
N LYS A 32 -9.37 -7.22 3.28
CA LYS A 32 -8.15 -7.26 2.45
C LYS A 32 -8.49 -7.08 0.96
N LEU A 33 -9.44 -7.86 0.44
CA LEU A 33 -9.91 -7.71 -0.94
C LEU A 33 -10.46 -6.29 -1.19
N ALA A 34 -11.18 -5.73 -0.23
CA ALA A 34 -11.71 -4.38 -0.33
C ALA A 34 -10.61 -3.30 -0.42
N ILE A 35 -9.44 -3.50 0.23
CA ILE A 35 -8.26 -2.64 0.02
C ILE A 35 -7.76 -2.79 -1.40
N LEU A 36 -7.53 -4.02 -1.87
CA LEU A 36 -6.98 -4.31 -3.20
C LEU A 36 -7.86 -3.73 -4.32
N THR A 37 -9.18 -3.69 -4.13
CA THR A 37 -10.15 -3.14 -5.10
C THR A 37 -10.57 -1.68 -4.83
N ASP A 38 -9.89 -0.94 -3.93
CA ASP A 38 -10.26 0.42 -3.47
C ASP A 38 -11.64 0.58 -2.79
N SER A 39 -12.43 -0.48 -2.72
CA SER A 39 -13.79 -0.42 -2.20
C SER A 39 -13.84 -0.16 -0.69
N LEU A 40 -12.75 -0.43 0.04
CA LEU A 40 -12.62 -0.05 1.45
C LEU A 40 -12.67 1.47 1.65
N PHE A 41 -12.07 2.23 0.72
CA PHE A 41 -11.94 3.68 0.78
C PHE A 41 -13.03 4.40 -0.03
N THR A 42 -13.97 3.65 -0.62
CA THR A 42 -15.01 4.21 -1.50
C THR A 42 -16.31 4.40 -0.72
N VAL A 43 -16.79 5.65 -0.67
CA VAL A 43 -18.03 6.00 0.02
C VAL A 43 -19.09 6.44 -0.99
N ASN A 44 -20.30 5.90 -0.85
CA ASN A 44 -21.48 6.38 -1.57
C ASN A 44 -22.15 7.51 -0.78
N CYS A 45 -22.34 8.67 -1.40
CA CYS A 45 -23.07 9.77 -0.76
C CYS A 45 -24.57 9.43 -0.63
N PRO A 46 -25.18 9.51 0.56
CA PRO A 46 -26.60 9.21 0.74
C PRO A 46 -27.52 10.25 0.07
N SER A 47 -27.03 11.46 -0.20
CA SER A 47 -27.82 12.55 -0.79
C SER A 47 -27.82 12.54 -2.31
N CYS A 48 -26.69 12.27 -2.97
CA CYS A 48 -26.57 12.37 -4.43
C CYS A 48 -26.15 11.06 -5.12
N ALA A 49 -25.96 9.98 -4.37
CA ALA A 49 -25.54 8.66 -4.82
C ALA A 49 -24.17 8.59 -5.54
N LYS A 50 -23.46 9.71 -5.71
CA LYS A 50 -22.11 9.72 -6.27
C LYS A 50 -21.10 9.15 -5.27
N GLN A 51 -20.08 8.50 -5.82
CA GLN A 51 -18.95 7.96 -5.08
C GLN A 51 -17.84 8.99 -4.91
N PHE A 52 -17.13 8.89 -3.79
CA PHE A 52 -15.91 9.62 -3.53
C PHE A 52 -14.97 8.80 -2.64
N THR A 53 -13.68 9.06 -2.75
CA THR A 53 -12.64 8.36 -1.98
C THR A 53 -12.40 9.05 -0.65
N VAL A 54 -12.29 8.26 0.40
CA VAL A 54 -11.99 8.70 1.76
C VAL A 54 -10.80 7.88 2.23
N LEU A 55 -9.63 8.50 2.21
CA LEU A 55 -8.42 7.90 2.74
C LEU A 55 -8.23 8.39 4.17
N HIS A 56 -8.18 7.46 5.12
CA HIS A 56 -8.05 7.73 6.54
C HIS A 56 -6.92 6.88 7.14
N GLU A 57 -6.55 7.18 8.38
CA GLU A 57 -5.56 6.38 9.08
C GLU A 57 -6.04 4.95 9.31
N LEU A 58 -5.25 3.99 8.82
CA LEU A 58 -5.57 2.58 8.91
C LEU A 58 -4.31 1.79 9.23
N LEU A 59 -4.32 1.09 10.36
CA LEU A 59 -3.30 0.12 10.69
C LEU A 59 -3.71 -1.26 10.15
N VAL A 60 -2.95 -1.75 9.17
CA VAL A 60 -3.09 -3.11 8.63
C VAL A 60 -1.98 -3.99 9.22
N VAL A 61 -2.30 -5.19 9.68
CA VAL A 61 -1.30 -6.13 10.20
C VAL A 61 -1.40 -7.49 9.51
N ASP A 62 -0.25 -8.12 9.33
CA ASP A 62 -0.11 -9.55 9.09
C ASP A 62 0.52 -10.18 10.33
N GLU A 63 -0.30 -10.81 11.18
CA GLU A 63 0.19 -11.47 12.40
C GLU A 63 1.14 -12.63 12.12
N LYS A 64 1.04 -13.32 10.97
CA LYS A 64 1.90 -14.47 10.66
C LYS A 64 3.31 -14.01 10.30
N GLN A 65 3.40 -12.92 9.54
CA GLN A 65 4.68 -12.34 9.12
C GLN A 65 5.22 -11.30 10.11
N HIS A 66 4.48 -10.96 11.18
CA HIS A 66 4.79 -9.89 12.13
C HIS A 66 5.06 -8.54 11.43
N ILE A 67 4.22 -8.18 10.45
CA ILE A 67 4.33 -6.92 9.71
C ILE A 67 3.15 -6.02 10.04
N GLY A 68 3.42 -4.74 10.28
CA GLY A 68 2.41 -3.69 10.44
C GLY A 68 2.58 -2.59 9.39
N LEU A 69 1.53 -2.30 8.65
CA LEU A 69 1.47 -1.24 7.66
C LEU A 69 0.54 -0.14 8.18
N LEU A 70 1.08 1.01 8.54
CA LEU A 70 0.27 2.18 8.90
C LEU A 70 0.06 3.04 7.65
N LEU A 71 -1.17 3.05 7.14
CA LEU A 71 -1.59 4.05 6.18
C LEU A 71 -1.86 5.37 6.91
N ALA A 72 -1.11 6.43 6.61
CA ALA A 72 -1.28 7.76 7.18
C ALA A 72 -1.13 8.84 6.10
N PRO A 73 -2.23 9.20 5.41
CA PRO A 73 -2.19 10.05 4.20
C PRO A 73 -1.70 11.49 4.42
N GLN A 74 -1.86 12.01 5.64
CA GLN A 74 -1.54 13.40 6.00
C GLN A 74 -0.36 13.50 6.99
N SER A 75 0.31 12.39 7.27
CA SER A 75 1.38 12.36 8.24
C SER A 75 2.66 12.97 7.67
N GLU A 76 3.28 13.89 8.42
CA GLU A 76 4.64 14.38 8.16
C GLU A 76 5.71 13.47 8.77
N VAL A 77 5.29 12.47 9.56
CA VAL A 77 6.18 11.51 10.20
C VAL A 77 6.87 10.67 9.12
N ARG A 78 8.18 10.45 9.27
CA ARG A 78 8.98 9.64 8.32
C ARG A 78 9.30 8.25 8.84
N GLU A 79 9.25 8.06 10.16
CA GLU A 79 9.59 6.81 10.83
C GLU A 79 8.56 6.50 11.92
N LEU A 80 8.20 5.23 12.07
CA LEU A 80 7.28 4.77 13.10
C LEU A 80 8.08 4.17 14.25
N ASP A 81 7.89 4.69 15.46
CA ASP A 81 8.27 4.00 16.66
C ASP A 81 7.12 3.06 17.09
N GLY A 82 7.45 1.84 17.51
CA GLY A 82 6.44 0.87 17.96
C GLY A 82 5.64 1.36 19.18
N ASP A 83 6.19 2.30 19.93
CA ASP A 83 5.54 2.96 21.06
C ASP A 83 4.52 4.03 20.62
N GLY A 84 4.68 4.66 19.45
CA GLY A 84 3.80 5.73 18.95
C GLY A 84 2.53 5.26 18.25
N ILE A 85 2.40 3.98 17.90
CA ILE A 85 1.19 3.44 17.23
C ILE A 85 0.03 3.22 18.22
N GLY A 86 0.26 3.38 19.53
CA GLY A 86 -0.79 3.33 20.55
C GLY A 86 -1.47 1.96 20.70
N ARG A 87 -0.88 0.89 20.15
CA ARG A 87 -1.34 -0.49 20.29
C ARG A 87 -0.27 -1.37 20.94
N GLN A 88 -0.62 -1.94 22.09
CA GLN A 88 0.20 -2.93 22.78
C GLN A 88 0.36 -4.20 21.92
N GLY A 89 1.56 -4.77 21.88
CA GLY A 89 1.85 -6.03 21.18
C GLY A 89 2.46 -5.88 19.78
N LEU A 90 2.69 -4.65 19.31
CA LEU A 90 3.35 -4.38 18.01
C LEU A 90 4.85 -4.11 18.14
N GLN A 91 5.43 -4.21 19.35
CA GLN A 91 6.86 -3.96 19.55
C GLN A 91 7.76 -4.94 18.80
N SER A 92 7.26 -6.15 18.53
CA SER A 92 7.97 -7.18 17.77
C SER A 92 7.67 -7.14 16.27
N TYR A 93 6.86 -6.18 15.82
CA TYR A 93 6.46 -6.10 14.42
C TYR A 93 7.43 -5.22 13.66
N THR A 94 7.70 -5.59 12.41
CA THR A 94 8.34 -4.71 11.45
C THR A 94 7.27 -3.75 10.92
N LEU A 95 7.46 -2.46 11.21
CA LEU A 95 6.50 -1.42 10.90
C LEU A 95 6.88 -0.68 9.61
N ARG A 96 5.88 -0.35 8.80
CA ARG A 96 6.01 0.43 7.57
C ARG A 96 4.98 1.53 7.54
N LEU A 97 5.42 2.74 7.22
CA LEU A 97 4.54 3.86 6.96
C LEU A 97 4.20 3.92 5.47
N VAL A 98 2.92 4.15 5.17
CA VAL A 98 2.41 4.25 3.80
C VAL A 98 1.54 5.50 3.72
N SER A 99 1.69 6.30 2.68
CA SER A 99 0.93 7.55 2.50
C SER A 99 -0.21 7.45 1.47
N THR A 100 -0.22 6.41 0.63
CA THR A 100 -1.18 6.27 -0.48
C THR A 100 -1.88 4.92 -0.48
N ALA A 101 -3.09 4.87 -1.04
CA ALA A 101 -3.81 3.61 -1.26
C ALA A 101 -3.02 2.66 -2.17
N ALA A 102 -2.39 3.17 -3.23
CA ALA A 102 -1.57 2.37 -4.15
C ALA A 102 -0.36 1.73 -3.44
N GLY A 103 0.34 2.49 -2.60
CA GLY A 103 1.44 1.94 -1.79
C GLY A 103 0.97 0.88 -0.81
N LEU A 104 -0.22 1.03 -0.22
CA LEU A 104 -0.76 0.03 0.71
C LEU A 104 -1.07 -1.28 -0.01
N LYS A 105 -1.69 -1.18 -1.20
CA LYS A 105 -1.94 -2.34 -2.06
C LYS A 105 -0.64 -3.04 -2.44
N GLU A 106 0.36 -2.28 -2.88
CA GLU A 106 1.66 -2.83 -3.26
C GLU A 106 2.26 -3.63 -2.08
N LYS A 107 2.33 -3.05 -0.88
CA LYS A 107 2.87 -3.75 0.29
C LYS A 107 2.07 -5.02 0.63
N ILE A 108 0.75 -5.03 0.47
CA ILE A 108 -0.07 -6.25 0.66
C ILE A 108 0.26 -7.31 -0.39
N LEU A 109 0.42 -6.94 -1.66
CA LEU A 109 0.80 -7.88 -2.72
C LEU A 109 2.19 -8.47 -2.48
N LEU A 110 3.14 -7.66 -2.00
CA LEU A 110 4.48 -8.12 -1.63
C LEU A 110 4.45 -9.12 -0.47
N LEU A 111 3.62 -8.87 0.55
CA LEU A 111 3.41 -9.81 1.64
C LEU A 111 2.82 -11.14 1.15
N ASP A 112 1.90 -11.10 0.19
CA ASP A 112 1.29 -12.31 -0.39
C ASP A 112 2.29 -13.11 -1.23
N SER A 113 3.22 -12.43 -1.89
CA SER A 113 4.31 -13.03 -2.66
C SER A 113 5.54 -13.38 -1.83
N ASN A 114 5.55 -13.08 -0.52
CA ASN A 114 6.69 -13.27 0.37
C ASN A 114 7.98 -12.59 -0.13
N LEU A 115 7.83 -11.37 -0.66
CA LEU A 115 8.92 -10.54 -1.19
C LEU A 115 9.34 -9.46 -0.20
N ASP A 116 10.65 -9.15 -0.13
CA ASP A 116 11.18 -8.06 0.69
C ASP A 116 10.85 -6.72 0.03
N ASP A 117 10.17 -5.87 0.79
CA ASP A 117 9.64 -4.62 0.27
C ASP A 117 10.72 -3.59 -0.05
N ARG A 118 11.88 -3.65 0.61
CA ARG A 118 13.03 -2.78 0.37
C ARG A 118 13.77 -3.20 -0.89
N THR A 119 13.90 -4.51 -1.12
CA THR A 119 14.46 -5.03 -2.37
C THR A 119 13.63 -4.59 -3.56
N ILE A 120 12.31 -4.58 -3.43
CA ILE A 120 11.41 -4.09 -4.49
C ILE A 120 11.59 -2.60 -4.76
N GLU A 121 11.80 -1.77 -3.73
CA GLU A 121 12.16 -0.36 -3.95
C GLU A 121 13.49 -0.22 -4.71
N LEU A 122 14.48 -1.06 -4.45
CA LEU A 122 15.73 -1.08 -5.22
C LEU A 122 15.49 -1.52 -6.66
N CYS A 123 14.68 -2.56 -6.92
CA CYS A 123 14.30 -2.96 -8.27
C CYS A 123 13.64 -1.79 -9.02
N LYS A 124 12.70 -1.08 -8.38
CA LYS A 124 12.04 0.10 -8.96
C LYS A 124 13.06 1.20 -9.30
N LEU A 125 14.05 1.46 -8.45
CA LEU A 125 15.12 2.42 -8.74
C LEU A 125 15.89 2.06 -10.01
N TYR A 126 16.31 0.79 -10.15
CA TYR A 126 17.01 0.32 -11.35
C TYR A 126 16.14 0.43 -12.62
N LEU A 127 14.86 0.04 -12.53
CA LEU A 127 13.92 0.13 -13.65
C LEU A 127 13.69 1.58 -14.07
N THR A 128 13.54 2.51 -13.13
CA THR A 128 13.39 3.94 -13.43
C THR A 128 14.65 4.51 -14.12
N MET A 129 15.84 4.09 -13.70
CA MET A 129 17.09 4.45 -14.37
C MET A 129 17.14 3.93 -15.83
N TYR A 130 16.64 2.71 -16.07
CA TYR A 130 16.57 2.11 -17.40
C TYR A 130 15.53 2.80 -18.30
N LEU A 131 14.36 3.15 -17.75
CA LEU A 131 13.26 3.78 -18.49
C LEU A 131 13.60 5.19 -19.01
N GLN A 132 14.61 5.86 -18.42
CA GLN A 132 15.01 7.23 -18.76
C GLN A 132 13.83 8.23 -18.75
N LYS A 133 12.80 7.95 -17.96
CA LYS A 133 11.63 8.81 -17.76
C LYS A 133 11.65 9.41 -16.36
N PRO A 134 11.76 10.74 -16.20
CA PRO A 134 11.91 11.37 -14.89
C PRO A 134 10.61 11.45 -14.07
N ASP A 135 9.46 11.08 -14.64
CA ASP A 135 8.14 11.27 -14.02
C ASP A 135 7.23 10.04 -14.21
N VAL A 136 7.73 8.89 -13.76
CA VAL A 136 6.96 7.63 -13.72
C VAL A 136 6.94 7.07 -12.31
N GLN A 137 5.80 6.47 -11.95
CA GLN A 137 5.66 5.68 -10.74
C GLN A 137 5.57 4.20 -11.11
N LEU A 138 6.33 3.38 -10.40
CA LEU A 138 6.29 1.94 -10.55
C LEU A 138 5.61 1.33 -9.33
N TYR A 139 4.66 0.43 -9.57
CA TYR A 139 4.06 -0.38 -8.51
C TYR A 139 4.16 -1.86 -8.87
N PHE A 140 4.66 -2.68 -7.95
CA PHE A 140 4.65 -4.13 -8.11
C PHE A 140 3.21 -4.62 -8.32
N ALA A 141 3.03 -5.45 -9.36
CA ALA A 141 1.75 -6.01 -9.75
C ALA A 141 1.67 -7.51 -9.47
N GLU A 142 2.69 -8.27 -9.87
CA GLU A 142 2.66 -9.74 -9.78
C GLU A 142 4.08 -10.34 -9.84
N TYR A 143 4.28 -11.47 -9.14
CA TYR A 143 5.42 -12.34 -9.36
C TYR A 143 5.02 -13.52 -10.26
N GLN A 144 5.54 -13.52 -11.48
CA GLN A 144 5.27 -14.50 -12.52
C GLN A 144 6.18 -15.72 -12.35
N THR A 145 5.83 -16.59 -11.41
CA THR A 145 6.59 -17.81 -11.02
C THR A 145 6.87 -18.80 -12.16
N GLN A 146 6.19 -18.73 -13.30
CA GLN A 146 6.47 -19.60 -14.45
C GLN A 146 7.64 -19.12 -15.31
N THR A 147 7.92 -17.83 -15.24
CA THR A 147 8.95 -17.17 -16.06
C THR A 147 10.05 -16.54 -15.21
N ASP A 148 9.95 -16.65 -13.88
CA ASP A 148 10.86 -16.03 -12.90
C ASP A 148 11.02 -14.52 -13.15
N LYS A 149 9.88 -13.83 -13.20
CA LYS A 149 9.82 -12.38 -13.45
C LYS A 149 8.91 -11.64 -12.49
N LEU A 150 9.33 -10.45 -12.11
CA LEU A 150 8.54 -9.48 -11.36
C LEU A 150 7.92 -8.48 -12.33
N LEU A 151 6.59 -8.37 -12.32
CA LEU A 151 5.85 -7.43 -13.15
C LEU A 151 5.54 -6.15 -12.36
N PHE A 152 5.79 -5.00 -12.98
CA PHE A 152 5.48 -3.68 -12.45
C PHE A 152 4.52 -2.94 -13.37
N SER A 153 3.51 -2.31 -12.78
CA SER A 153 2.68 -1.31 -13.47
C SER A 153 3.43 0.01 -13.56
N VAL A 154 3.41 0.65 -14.73
CA VAL A 154 4.01 1.96 -15.00
C VAL A 154 2.92 3.01 -15.07
N LEU A 155 2.93 3.96 -14.16
CA LEU A 155 2.02 5.10 -14.13
C LEU A 155 2.76 6.37 -14.51
N ASP A 156 2.10 7.29 -15.22
CA ASP A 156 2.62 8.63 -15.50
C ASP A 156 2.60 9.53 -14.23
N GLY A 157 3.13 10.74 -14.36
CA GLY A 157 3.10 11.75 -13.29
C GLY A 157 1.70 12.17 -12.82
N ASN A 158 0.65 11.85 -13.59
CA ASN A 158 -0.75 12.08 -13.22
C ASN A 158 -1.40 10.86 -12.56
N GLY A 159 -0.67 9.74 -12.44
CA GLY A 159 -1.18 8.48 -11.93
C GLY A 159 -1.98 7.64 -12.94
N ALA A 160 -1.94 7.99 -14.23
CA ALA A 160 -2.57 7.21 -15.29
C ALA A 160 -1.69 6.02 -15.69
N LEU A 161 -2.29 4.84 -15.85
CA LEU A 161 -1.58 3.64 -16.28
C LEU A 161 -1.09 3.81 -17.74
N GLU A 162 0.23 3.83 -17.94
CA GLU A 162 0.86 3.86 -19.27
C GLU A 162 1.17 2.47 -19.82
N GLY A 163 1.41 1.50 -18.94
CA GLY A 163 1.77 0.14 -19.33
C GLY A 163 2.37 -0.65 -18.17
N SER A 164 3.22 -1.62 -18.52
CA SER A 164 3.92 -2.47 -17.55
C SER A 164 5.36 -2.73 -17.99
N ILE A 165 6.21 -3.05 -17.02
CA ILE A 165 7.61 -3.44 -17.24
C ILE A 165 7.94 -4.67 -16.41
N GLU A 166 8.77 -5.55 -16.96
CA GLU A 166 9.26 -6.75 -16.29
C GLU A 166 10.67 -6.54 -15.74
N CYS A 167 10.94 -7.17 -14.61
CA CYS A 167 12.25 -7.31 -14.00
C CYS A 167 12.53 -8.80 -13.83
N GLU A 168 13.70 -9.25 -14.26
CA GLU A 168 14.14 -10.63 -14.03
C GLU A 168 14.33 -10.88 -12.53
N ASP A 169 13.93 -12.05 -12.04
CA ASP A 169 14.05 -12.42 -10.62
C ASP A 169 15.51 -12.44 -10.15
N GLU A 170 16.45 -12.73 -11.04
CA GLU A 170 17.89 -12.66 -10.76
C GLU A 170 18.33 -11.29 -10.24
N LEU A 171 17.75 -10.19 -10.77
CA LEU A 171 18.04 -8.85 -10.27
C LEU A 171 17.52 -8.66 -8.83
N TYR A 172 16.35 -9.21 -8.52
CA TYR A 172 15.80 -9.19 -7.17
C TYR A 172 16.70 -9.97 -6.20
N GLU A 173 17.15 -11.18 -6.56
CA GLU A 173 18.05 -12.00 -5.73
C GLU A 173 19.37 -11.28 -5.43
N GLN A 174 19.96 -10.62 -6.42
CA GLN A 174 21.18 -9.83 -6.25
C GLN A 174 20.97 -8.64 -5.31
N LEU A 175 19.84 -7.95 -5.43
CA LEU A 175 19.51 -6.79 -4.61
C LEU A 175 19.05 -7.18 -3.20
N LEU A 176 18.54 -8.40 -2.99
CA LEU A 176 18.13 -8.89 -1.68
C LEU A 176 19.28 -8.89 -0.68
N GLN A 177 20.45 -9.35 -1.10
CA GLN A 177 21.66 -9.32 -0.27
C GLN A 177 22.06 -7.90 0.13
N THR A 178 21.81 -6.93 -0.76
CA THR A 178 22.08 -5.51 -0.51
C THR A 178 21.05 -4.93 0.46
N ALA A 179 19.76 -5.20 0.25
CA ALA A 179 18.68 -4.72 1.10
C ALA A 179 18.80 -5.22 2.54
N GLN A 180 19.23 -6.46 2.74
CA GLN A 180 19.45 -7.04 4.07
C GLN A 180 20.58 -6.38 4.88
N GLN A 181 21.44 -5.57 4.25
CA GLN A 181 22.47 -4.79 4.94
C GLN A 181 21.91 -3.51 5.57
N PHE A 182 20.72 -3.09 5.16
CA PHE A 182 20.03 -1.94 5.73
C PHE A 182 18.94 -2.44 6.70
N PRO A 183 18.70 -1.71 7.82
CA PRO A 183 17.64 -2.05 8.76
C PRO A 183 16.23 -1.98 8.15
#